data_AF-A0A3D3HPW4-F1
#
_entry.id   AF-A0A3D3HPW4-F1
#
_cell.length_a   1.000
_cell.length_b   1.000
_cell.length_c   1.000
_cell.angle_alpha   90.00
_cell.angle_beta   90.00
_cell.angle_gamma   90.00
#
_symmetry.space_group_name_H-M   'P 1'
#
loop_
_entity.id
_entity.type
_entity.pdbx_description
1 polymer ?
#
loop_
_entity_poly.entity_id
_entity_poly.type
_entity_poly.pdbx_seq_one_letter_code
_entity_poly.pdbx_strand_id
1 'polypeptide(L)'
;MFKECPAQRIEVITSEQKRHRYTPEDKARFIALAMQPGYTVSLVAQQYGIKPSLLFKLKRLMIDGGKSAITAGDEVVNISGVKALDKKVDIAYAIATTGRYPIIRIAEVVCVSRSNLYERLRKKRHHRSARYGKNGDARLLPLIRQICSERAINGYRRVTAYLNRALKEQS
;
A
#
# COMPACT_ATOMS: atom_id res chain seq x y z
N MET A 1 -8.70 -49.28 -18.65
CA MET A 1 -7.46 -48.68 -19.19
C MET A 1 -7.36 -47.26 -18.66
N PHE A 2 -6.93 -47.10 -17.40
CA PHE A 2 -6.78 -45.80 -16.75
C PHE A 2 -5.31 -45.42 -16.81
N LYS A 3 -4.99 -44.36 -17.57
CA LYS A 3 -3.63 -43.82 -17.64
C LYS A 3 -3.32 -43.09 -16.33
N GLU A 4 -2.37 -43.61 -15.58
CA GLU A 4 -1.74 -42.92 -14.45
C GLU A 4 -0.97 -41.69 -14.99
N CYS A 5 -1.23 -40.50 -14.41
CA CYS A 5 -0.43 -39.31 -14.64
C CYS A 5 0.68 -39.27 -13.57
N PRO A 6 1.97 -39.21 -13.95
CA PRO A 6 3.05 -39.13 -12.97
C PRO A 6 3.00 -37.78 -12.25
N ALA A 7 2.78 -37.81 -10.93
CA ALA A 7 2.78 -36.63 -10.08
C ALA A 7 4.19 -36.02 -10.06
N GLN A 8 4.32 -34.81 -10.60
CA GLN A 8 5.55 -34.03 -10.51
C GLN A 8 5.80 -33.64 -9.06
N ARG A 9 6.93 -34.09 -8.53
CA ARG A 9 7.43 -33.79 -7.19
C ARG A 9 7.69 -32.28 -7.12
N ILE A 10 6.86 -31.55 -6.38
CA ILE A 10 7.07 -30.13 -6.12
C ILE A 10 8.23 -30.01 -5.12
N GLU A 11 9.44 -29.78 -5.64
CA GLU A 11 10.57 -29.41 -4.81
C GLU A 11 10.33 -27.98 -4.31
N VAL A 12 9.94 -27.89 -3.03
CA VAL A 12 9.89 -26.63 -2.30
C VAL A 12 11.31 -26.09 -2.26
N ILE A 13 11.58 -25.04 -3.05
CA ILE A 13 12.85 -24.30 -3.05
C ILE A 13 13.00 -23.67 -1.66
N THR A 14 13.52 -24.45 -0.72
CA THR A 14 13.90 -23.99 0.62
C THR A 14 15.30 -23.39 0.51
N SER A 15 15.47 -22.41 -0.37
CA SER A 15 16.62 -21.52 -0.25
C SER A 15 16.15 -20.34 0.60
N GLU A 16 16.48 -20.38 1.89
CA GLU A 16 16.47 -19.19 2.71
C GLU A 16 17.55 -18.24 2.16
N GLN A 17 17.27 -17.58 1.03
CA GLN A 17 18.06 -16.45 0.58
C GLN A 17 17.79 -15.31 1.56
N LYS A 18 18.59 -15.32 2.65
CA LYS A 18 18.69 -14.27 3.65
C LYS A 18 18.75 -12.94 2.90
N ARG A 19 17.70 -12.12 3.04
CA ARG A 19 17.57 -10.85 2.33
C ARG A 19 18.80 -10.01 2.64
N HIS A 20 19.71 -9.91 1.68
CA HIS A 20 20.97 -9.20 1.87
C HIS A 20 20.68 -7.72 2.14
N ARG A 21 21.14 -7.20 3.29
CA ARG A 21 20.93 -5.82 3.71
C ARG A 21 22.16 -5.01 3.32
N TYR A 22 22.10 -4.36 2.16
CA TYR A 22 23.14 -3.42 1.74
C TYR A 22 23.18 -2.21 2.67
N THR A 23 24.38 -1.86 3.12
CA THR A 23 24.65 -0.60 3.84
C THR A 23 24.40 0.60 2.90
N PRO A 24 24.14 1.80 3.43
CA PRO A 24 24.03 3.00 2.60
C PRO A 24 25.33 3.27 1.79
N GLU A 25 26.49 2.95 2.35
CA GLU A 25 27.80 3.08 1.70
C GLU A 25 27.94 2.13 0.51
N ASP A 26 27.55 0.87 0.69
CA ASP A 26 27.54 -0.13 -0.40
C ASP A 26 26.66 0.34 -1.56
N LYS A 27 25.46 0.85 -1.24
CA LYS A 27 24.53 1.39 -2.24
C LYS A 27 25.14 2.55 -3.00
N ALA A 28 25.78 3.50 -2.31
CA ALA A 28 26.43 4.64 -2.93
C ALA A 28 27.57 4.20 -3.87
N ARG A 29 28.38 3.24 -3.43
CA ARG A 29 29.46 2.66 -4.24
C ARG A 29 28.95 2.03 -5.54
N PHE A 30 27.87 1.24 -5.49
CA PHE A 30 27.31 0.63 -6.71
C PHE A 30 26.72 1.66 -7.67
N ILE A 31 26.08 2.71 -7.14
CA ILE A 31 25.51 3.78 -7.98
C ILE A 31 26.64 4.57 -8.65
N ALA A 32 27.71 4.90 -7.91
CA ALA A 32 28.87 5.61 -8.45
C ALA A 32 29.55 4.83 -9.58
N LEU A 33 29.74 3.51 -9.41
CA LEU A 33 30.24 2.62 -10.46
C LEU A 33 29.32 2.63 -11.69
N ALA A 34 28.00 2.57 -11.49
CA ALA A 34 27.02 2.59 -12.59
C ALA A 34 26.81 3.99 -13.24
N MET A 35 27.53 5.02 -12.77
CA MET A 35 27.58 6.36 -13.36
C MET A 35 28.88 6.63 -14.12
N GLN A 36 29.88 5.76 -14.01
CA GLN A 36 31.11 5.89 -14.79
C GLN A 36 30.85 5.65 -16.29
N PRO A 37 31.51 6.39 -17.19
CA PRO A 37 31.40 6.15 -18.62
C PRO A 37 31.90 4.74 -18.95
N GLY A 38 31.09 3.97 -19.68
CA GLY A 38 31.39 2.56 -20.01
C GLY A 38 30.79 1.51 -19.06
N TYR A 39 30.26 1.92 -17.90
CA TYR A 39 29.60 1.01 -16.97
C TYR A 39 28.07 1.09 -17.08
N THR A 40 27.43 -0.05 -17.31
CA THR A 40 25.96 -0.14 -17.32
C THR A 40 25.44 -0.68 -15.98
N VAL A 41 24.19 -0.31 -15.64
CA VAL A 41 23.51 -0.80 -14.44
C VAL A 41 23.44 -2.34 -14.41
N SER A 42 23.25 -2.95 -15.58
CA SER A 42 23.22 -4.41 -15.74
C SER A 42 24.58 -5.06 -15.48
N LEU A 43 25.66 -4.45 -15.95
CA LEU A 43 27.03 -4.95 -15.73
C LEU A 43 27.37 -4.93 -14.23
N VAL A 44 27.08 -3.83 -13.54
CA VAL A 44 27.29 -3.71 -12.09
C VAL A 44 26.41 -4.68 -11.31
N ALA A 45 25.15 -4.85 -11.73
CA ALA A 45 24.25 -5.83 -11.11
C ALA A 45 24.77 -7.27 -11.21
N GLN A 46 25.29 -7.66 -12.38
CA GLN A 46 25.84 -8.99 -12.62
C GLN A 46 27.14 -9.22 -11.83
N GLN A 47 28.05 -8.23 -11.82
CA GLN A 47 29.33 -8.31 -11.14
C GLN A 47 29.20 -8.44 -9.61
N TYR A 48 28.20 -7.78 -9.02
CA TYR A 48 27.99 -7.75 -7.57
C TYR A 48 26.83 -8.61 -7.07
N GLY A 49 26.20 -9.41 -7.95
CA GLY A 49 25.08 -10.29 -7.59
C GLY A 49 23.85 -9.53 -7.08
N ILE A 50 23.66 -8.29 -7.54
CA ILE A 50 22.58 -7.40 -7.10
C ILE A 50 21.43 -7.50 -8.11
N LYS A 51 20.19 -7.42 -7.63
CA LYS A 51 19.04 -7.30 -8.53
C LYS A 51 19.11 -5.98 -9.33
N PRO A 52 19.09 -5.99 -10.68
CA PRO A 52 19.18 -4.76 -11.48
C PRO A 52 18.12 -3.72 -11.13
N SER A 53 16.91 -4.17 -10.79
CA SER A 53 15.79 -3.32 -10.38
C SER A 53 16.09 -2.47 -9.13
N LEU A 54 16.93 -2.96 -8.22
CA LEU A 54 17.37 -2.21 -7.04
C LEU A 54 18.29 -1.06 -7.47
N LEU A 55 19.27 -1.31 -8.34
CA LEU A 55 20.18 -0.27 -8.83
C LEU A 55 19.47 0.77 -9.67
N PHE A 56 18.50 0.40 -10.51
CA PHE A 56 17.67 1.37 -11.24
C PHE A 56 16.90 2.30 -10.29
N LYS A 57 16.28 1.73 -9.26
CA LYS A 57 15.55 2.49 -8.24
C LYS A 57 16.48 3.44 -7.47
N LEU A 58 17.65 2.95 -7.08
CA LEU A 58 18.65 3.74 -6.34
C LEU A 58 19.28 4.85 -7.20
N LYS A 59 19.66 4.56 -8.45
CA LYS A 59 20.16 5.54 -9.42
C LYS A 59 19.14 6.64 -9.67
N ARG A 60 17.86 6.27 -9.83
CA ARG A 60 16.76 7.22 -9.95
C ARG A 60 16.62 8.09 -8.70
N LEU A 61 16.64 7.50 -7.51
CA LEU A 61 16.60 8.24 -6.25
C LEU A 61 17.79 9.19 -6.08
N MET A 62 18.97 8.86 -6.61
CA MET A 62 20.13 9.75 -6.55
C MET A 62 20.03 10.90 -7.55
N ILE A 63 19.49 10.67 -8.75
CA ILE A 63 19.22 11.72 -9.74
C ILE A 63 18.09 12.63 -9.25
N ASP A 64 17.00 12.05 -8.75
CA ASP A 64 15.84 12.79 -8.25
C ASP A 64 16.13 13.45 -6.89
N GLY A 65 16.99 12.83 -6.08
CA GLY A 65 17.53 13.37 -4.83
C GLY A 65 18.57 14.45 -5.06
N GLY A 66 19.38 14.37 -6.13
CA GLY A 66 20.24 15.44 -6.60
C GLY A 66 19.42 16.62 -7.11
N LYS A 67 18.35 16.38 -7.87
CA LYS A 67 17.36 17.40 -8.21
C LYS A 67 16.73 18.01 -6.96
N SER A 68 16.39 17.19 -5.96
CA SER A 68 15.82 17.62 -4.68
C SER A 68 16.81 18.37 -3.80
N ALA A 69 18.11 18.06 -3.84
CA ALA A 69 19.17 18.77 -3.12
C ALA A 69 19.53 20.10 -3.80
N ILE A 70 19.47 20.15 -5.13
CA ILE A 70 19.56 21.39 -5.92
C ILE A 70 18.33 22.26 -5.65
N THR A 71 17.13 21.69 -5.46
CA THR A 71 15.95 22.46 -5.00
C THR A 71 15.97 22.76 -3.50
N ALA A 72 16.67 21.98 -2.67
CA ALA A 72 16.83 22.23 -1.23
C ALA A 72 17.96 23.21 -0.91
N GLY A 73 18.72 23.63 -1.92
CA GLY A 73 19.66 24.76 -1.84
C GLY A 73 18.96 26.12 -1.84
N ASP A 74 17.66 26.18 -2.15
CA ASP A 74 16.85 27.38 -2.03
C ASP A 74 15.89 27.26 -0.84
N GLU A 75 16.23 28.04 0.19
CA GLU A 75 15.35 28.73 1.13
C GLU A 75 14.34 27.92 1.98
N VAL A 76 14.56 28.01 3.30
CA VAL A 76 13.58 28.08 4.39
C VAL A 76 12.16 27.70 3.96
N VAL A 77 11.68 26.51 4.36
CA VAL A 77 10.29 26.08 4.16
C VAL A 77 9.36 27.16 4.71
N ASN A 78 8.93 28.04 3.81
CA ASN A 78 8.16 29.21 4.16
C ASN A 78 6.80 28.69 4.66
N ILE A 79 6.41 29.06 5.88
CA ILE A 79 5.14 28.63 6.50
C ILE A 79 3.94 29.06 5.63
N SER A 80 4.13 30.05 4.75
CA SER A 80 3.16 30.40 3.70
C SER A 80 3.04 29.34 2.59
N GLY A 81 4.14 28.69 2.22
CA GLY A 81 4.20 27.62 1.22
C GLY A 81 3.49 26.34 1.64
N VAL A 82 3.61 25.94 2.92
CA VAL A 82 2.85 24.79 3.46
C VAL A 82 1.34 25.07 3.48
N LYS A 83 0.92 26.28 3.86
CA LYS A 83 -0.51 26.68 3.80
C LYS A 83 -1.05 26.73 2.37
N ALA A 84 -0.23 27.19 1.41
CA ALA A 84 -0.61 27.18 0.00
C ALA A 84 -0.71 25.76 -0.56
N LEU A 85 0.18 24.85 -0.11
CA LEU A 85 0.14 23.44 -0.47
C LEU A 85 -1.10 22.75 0.07
N ASP A 86 -1.51 23.03 1.32
CA ASP A 86 -2.72 22.48 1.90
C ASP A 86 -3.98 22.84 1.08
N LYS A 87 -4.10 24.09 0.64
CA LYS A 87 -5.20 24.55 -0.22
C LYS A 87 -5.25 23.77 -1.55
N LYS A 88 -4.10 23.48 -2.16
CA LYS A 88 -4.03 22.66 -3.39
C LYS A 88 -4.51 21.24 -3.14
N VAL A 89 -4.15 20.66 -2.00
CA VAL A 89 -4.58 19.31 -1.64
C VAL A 89 -6.09 19.26 -1.35
N ASP A 90 -6.68 20.31 -0.79
CA ASP A 90 -8.14 20.41 -0.59
C ASP A 90 -8.90 20.48 -1.90
N ILE A 91 -8.43 21.28 -2.87
CA ILE A 91 -9.02 21.37 -4.21
C ILE A 91 -8.90 20.03 -4.94
N ALA A 92 -7.72 19.42 -4.92
CA ALA A 92 -7.49 18.12 -5.53
C ALA A 92 -8.37 17.03 -4.90
N TYR A 93 -8.60 17.09 -3.59
CA TYR A 93 -9.51 16.20 -2.89
C TYR A 93 -10.95 16.39 -3.36
N ALA A 94 -11.44 17.63 -3.46
CA ALA A 94 -12.78 17.93 -3.95
C ALA A 94 -13.00 17.40 -5.38
N ILE A 95 -12.02 17.58 -6.28
CA ILE A 95 -12.06 17.02 -7.64
C ILE A 95 -12.07 15.48 -7.58
N ALA A 96 -11.22 14.87 -6.75
CA ALA A 96 -11.14 13.41 -6.63
C ALA A 96 -12.44 12.78 -6.12
N THR A 97 -13.17 13.46 -5.23
CA THR A 97 -14.47 12.98 -4.74
C THR A 97 -15.57 12.97 -5.79
N THR A 98 -15.43 13.75 -6.87
CA THR A 98 -16.40 13.71 -7.98
C THR A 98 -16.32 12.41 -8.80
N GLY A 99 -15.21 11.67 -8.71
CA GLY A 99 -15.01 10.41 -9.42
C GLY A 99 -14.86 10.52 -10.95
N ARG A 100 -14.93 11.73 -11.53
CA ARG A 100 -14.87 11.94 -12.99
C ARG A 100 -13.50 11.64 -13.60
N TYR A 101 -12.44 11.87 -12.84
CA TYR A 101 -11.07 11.71 -13.32
C TYR A 101 -10.28 10.75 -12.44
N PRO A 102 -9.36 9.95 -13.02
CA PRO A 102 -8.52 9.09 -12.22
C PRO A 102 -7.58 9.94 -11.34
N ILE A 103 -7.44 9.55 -10.06
CA ILE A 103 -6.62 10.25 -9.04
C ILE A 103 -5.19 10.51 -9.54
N ILE A 104 -4.66 9.58 -10.32
CA ILE A 104 -3.33 9.67 -10.93
C ILE A 104 -3.14 10.97 -11.72
N ARG A 105 -4.17 11.39 -12.46
CA ARG A 105 -4.20 12.55 -13.35
C ARG A 105 -4.50 13.84 -12.61
N ILE A 106 -5.38 13.77 -11.59
CA ILE A 106 -5.64 14.89 -10.69
C ILE A 106 -4.34 15.30 -9.97
N ALA A 107 -3.60 14.31 -9.47
CA ALA A 107 -2.35 14.54 -8.76
C ALA A 107 -1.26 15.17 -9.66
N GLU A 108 -1.18 14.75 -10.93
CA GLU A 108 -0.26 15.34 -11.92
C GLU A 108 -0.63 16.79 -12.24
N VAL A 109 -1.91 17.05 -12.54
CA VAL A 109 -2.38 18.39 -12.96
C VAL A 109 -2.32 19.40 -11.82
N VAL A 110 -2.72 18.99 -10.61
CA VAL A 110 -2.74 19.88 -9.43
C VAL A 110 -1.38 19.93 -8.72
N CYS A 111 -0.39 19.15 -9.20
CA CYS A 111 0.95 19.04 -8.63
C CYS A 111 0.95 18.69 -7.13
N VAL A 112 0.17 17.69 -6.74
CA VAL A 112 0.08 17.19 -5.36
C VAL A 112 0.48 15.72 -5.27
N SER A 113 0.95 15.28 -4.11
CA SER A 113 1.31 13.87 -3.89
C SER A 113 0.09 12.96 -4.01
N ARG A 114 0.18 11.94 -4.87
CA ARG A 114 -0.84 10.88 -5.02
C ARG A 114 -1.13 10.19 -3.70
N SER A 115 -0.09 9.83 -2.95
CA SER A 115 -0.24 9.14 -1.67
C SER A 115 -1.00 9.99 -0.65
N ASN A 116 -0.81 11.31 -0.68
CA ASN A 116 -1.54 12.23 0.20
C ASN A 116 -3.04 12.28 -0.15
N LEU A 117 -3.39 12.32 -1.44
CA LEU A 117 -4.79 12.22 -1.89
C LEU A 117 -5.42 10.89 -1.50
N TYR A 118 -4.71 9.78 -1.71
CA TYR A 118 -5.17 8.45 -1.27
C TYR A 118 -5.37 8.39 0.24
N GLU A 119 -4.46 8.96 1.03
CA GLU A 119 -4.61 9.04 2.49
C GLU A 119 -5.81 9.86 2.90
N ARG A 120 -6.05 11.04 2.31
CA ARG A 120 -7.23 11.88 2.65
C ARG A 120 -8.54 11.21 2.26
N LEU A 121 -8.59 10.55 1.10
CA LEU A 121 -9.74 9.72 0.69
C LEU A 121 -9.95 8.52 1.63
N ARG A 122 -8.87 7.93 2.15
CA ARG A 122 -8.93 6.77 3.06
C ARG A 122 -9.24 7.14 4.51
N LYS A 123 -8.73 8.27 5.02
CA LYS A 123 -8.98 8.77 6.39
C LYS A 123 -10.46 9.10 6.59
N LYS A 124 -11.16 9.66 5.58
CA LYS A 124 -12.62 9.84 5.65
C LYS A 124 -13.40 8.50 5.66
N ARG A 125 -12.88 7.47 4.96
CA ARG A 125 -13.44 6.10 5.01
C ARG A 125 -13.24 5.39 6.36
N HIS A 126 -12.42 5.93 7.27
CA HIS A 126 -12.03 5.27 8.52
C HIS A 126 -12.49 5.97 9.80
N HIS A 127 -13.69 6.57 9.79
CA HIS A 127 -14.55 6.43 10.96
C HIS A 127 -15.04 4.97 10.97
N ARG A 128 -14.15 4.04 11.37
CA ARG A 128 -14.58 2.68 11.72
C ARG A 128 -15.67 2.86 12.76
N SER A 129 -16.82 2.23 12.55
CA SER A 129 -17.88 2.12 13.56
C SER A 129 -17.25 1.81 14.91
N ALA A 130 -17.75 2.46 15.96
CA ALA A 130 -17.19 2.45 17.30
C ALA A 130 -16.58 1.09 17.68
N ARG A 131 -15.35 1.13 18.22
CA ARG A 131 -14.65 -0.01 18.80
C ARG A 131 -15.64 -0.81 19.66
N TYR A 132 -15.66 -2.13 19.48
CA TYR A 132 -16.52 -3.10 20.18
C TYR A 132 -16.95 -2.60 21.57
N GLY A 133 -18.25 -2.32 21.72
CA GLY A 133 -18.85 -1.89 22.97
C GLY A 133 -19.69 -3.02 23.54
N LYS A 134 -19.29 -3.56 24.70
CA LYS A 134 -19.99 -4.65 25.40
C LYS A 134 -21.49 -4.40 25.60
N ASN A 135 -21.89 -3.13 25.69
CA ASN A 135 -23.30 -2.74 25.86
C ASN A 135 -24.19 -3.17 24.67
N GLY A 136 -23.62 -3.33 23.48
CA GLY A 136 -24.34 -3.84 22.30
C GLY A 136 -24.62 -5.34 22.36
N ASP A 137 -23.80 -6.10 23.09
CA ASP A 137 -23.90 -7.56 23.16
C ASP A 137 -25.18 -8.01 23.85
N ALA A 138 -25.69 -7.23 24.81
CA ALA A 138 -26.96 -7.50 25.48
C ALA A 138 -28.14 -7.63 24.50
N ARG A 139 -28.07 -6.94 23.36
CA ARG A 139 -29.10 -7.01 22.31
C ARG A 139 -28.81 -8.10 21.28
N LEU A 140 -27.54 -8.39 21.00
CA LEU A 140 -27.13 -9.32 19.94
C LEU A 140 -27.07 -10.78 20.42
N LEU A 141 -26.66 -11.02 21.67
CA LEU A 141 -26.46 -12.37 22.21
C LEU A 141 -27.73 -13.24 22.23
N PRO A 142 -28.93 -12.72 22.60
CA PRO A 142 -30.16 -13.51 22.54
C PRO A 142 -30.48 -13.97 21.11
N LEU A 143 -30.35 -13.06 20.14
CA LEU A 143 -30.60 -13.34 18.72
C LEU A 143 -29.60 -14.35 18.15
N ILE A 144 -28.32 -14.22 18.50
CA ILE A 144 -27.28 -15.18 18.09
C ILE A 144 -27.57 -16.57 18.69
N ARG A 145 -27.95 -16.65 19.97
CA ARG A 145 -28.31 -17.92 20.62
C ARG A 145 -29.51 -18.58 19.95
N GLN A 146 -30.54 -17.80 19.62
CA GLN A 146 -31.71 -18.30 18.89
C GLN A 146 -31.31 -18.89 17.52
N ILE A 147 -30.56 -18.14 16.70
CA ILE A 147 -30.11 -18.59 15.37
C ILE A 147 -29.23 -19.85 15.45
N CYS A 148 -28.39 -19.96 16.49
CA CYS A 148 -27.56 -21.13 16.72
C CYS A 148 -28.38 -22.34 17.21
N SER A 149 -29.43 -22.12 18.00
CA SER A 149 -30.31 -23.20 18.48
C SER A 149 -31.18 -23.81 17.38
N GLU A 150 -31.59 -23.01 16.38
CA GLU A 150 -32.42 -23.47 15.27
C GLU A 150 -31.65 -24.36 14.27
N ARG A 151 -30.31 -24.21 14.18
CA ARG A 151 -29.46 -25.01 13.27
C ARG A 151 -28.04 -25.16 13.81
N ALA A 152 -27.70 -26.37 14.26
CA ALA A 152 -26.38 -26.71 14.81
C ALA A 152 -25.20 -26.58 13.82
N ILE A 153 -25.44 -26.40 12.52
CA ILE A 153 -24.42 -26.42 11.43
C ILE A 153 -24.03 -25.01 10.97
N ASN A 154 -24.46 -23.96 11.67
CA ASN A 154 -24.20 -22.59 11.25
C ASN A 154 -22.83 -22.09 11.73
N GLY A 155 -21.86 -22.03 10.81
CA GLY A 155 -20.62 -21.28 11.02
C GLY A 155 -20.86 -19.77 11.10
N TYR A 156 -19.89 -19.04 11.67
CA TYR A 156 -19.98 -17.61 11.98
C TYR A 156 -20.53 -16.75 10.82
N ARG A 157 -20.13 -17.03 9.57
CA ARG A 157 -20.57 -16.28 8.38
C ARG A 157 -22.08 -16.32 8.15
N ARG A 158 -22.72 -17.47 8.40
CA ARG A 158 -24.17 -17.64 8.23
C ARG A 158 -24.92 -16.96 9.38
N VAL A 159 -24.42 -17.11 10.60
CA VAL A 159 -24.97 -16.41 11.79
C VAL A 159 -24.97 -14.90 11.56
N THR A 160 -23.87 -14.33 11.05
CA THR A 160 -23.80 -12.90 10.73
C THR A 160 -24.81 -12.48 9.67
N ALA A 161 -25.02 -13.28 8.63
CA ALA A 161 -25.99 -12.96 7.58
C ALA A 161 -27.44 -12.99 8.09
N TYR A 162 -27.80 -13.99 8.91
CA TYR A 162 -29.12 -14.08 9.52
C TYR A 162 -29.35 -12.98 10.55
N LEU A 163 -28.36 -12.69 11.39
CA LEU A 163 -28.41 -11.60 12.36
C LEU A 163 -28.65 -10.25 11.67
N ASN A 164 -27.94 -9.98 10.57
CA ASN A 164 -28.13 -8.74 9.80
C ASN A 164 -29.50 -8.66 9.12
N ARG A 165 -30.10 -9.79 8.73
CA ARG A 165 -31.49 -9.83 8.21
C ARG A 165 -32.50 -9.54 9.32
N ALA A 166 -32.39 -10.23 10.46
CA ALA A 166 -33.26 -10.04 11.61
C ALA A 166 -33.20 -8.61 12.17
N LEU A 167 -32.00 -8.00 12.22
CA LEU A 167 -31.83 -6.61 12.65
C LEU A 167 -32.44 -5.61 11.66
N LYS A 168 -32.49 -5.95 10.37
CA LYS A 168 -33.10 -5.11 9.33
C LYS A 168 -34.63 -5.20 9.32
N GLU A 169 -35.19 -6.31 9.78
CA GLU A 169 -36.64 -6.47 9.96
C GLU A 169 -37.16 -5.75 11.22
N GLN A 170 -36.27 -5.48 12.18
CA GLN A 170 -36.58 -4.75 13.43
C GLN A 170 -36.36 -3.22 13.33
N SER A 171 -35.88 -2.73 12.19
CA SER A 171 -35.61 -1.31 11.92
C SER A 171 -36.59 -0.73 10.91
#